data_AF-A0A960IZE1-F1
#
_entry.id   AF-A0A960IZE1-F1
#
_cell.length_a   1.000
_cell.length_b   1.000
_cell.length_c   1.000
_cell.angle_alpha   90.00
_cell.angle_beta   90.00
_cell.angle_gamma   90.00
#
_symmetry.space_group_name_H-M   'P 1'
#
loop_
_entity.id
_entity.type
_entity.pdbx_description
1 polymer ?
#
loop_
_entity_poly.entity_id
_entity_poly.type
_entity_poly.pdbx_seq_one_letter_code
_entity_poly.pdbx_strand_id
1 'polypeptide(L)'
;MTIKKVGILGSGIMGAGIAEVAAKAGHEVVLRSRQQDTADAMVATLEKSLARQVDKGRLEAADRDATLERVTATSQMHALAHCDLVVESVVEDLEVKQHLFAELHDVCSEYTILATNTSTLPVIEMAMVTDRPEKVCGVHFFNPAPAMSLVEIVRPLTASDETIESVKAFA
;
A
#
# COMPACT_ATOMS: atom_id res chain seq x y z
N MET A 1 -2.99 -1.96 -16.59
CA MET A 1 -2.25 -3.19 -16.23
C MET A 1 -2.95 -3.98 -15.10
N THR A 2 -2.65 -5.26 -14.91
CA THR A 2 -3.18 -6.05 -13.77
C THR A 2 -2.20 -5.99 -12.59
N ILE A 3 -2.66 -5.56 -11.43
CA ILE A 3 -1.86 -5.48 -10.19
C ILE A 3 -1.86 -6.85 -9.51
N LYS A 4 -0.68 -7.42 -9.31
CA LYS A 4 -0.47 -8.70 -8.61
C LYS A 4 0.31 -8.52 -7.33
N LYS A 5 1.36 -7.69 -7.35
CA LYS A 5 2.25 -7.44 -6.22
C LYS A 5 2.15 -6.00 -5.73
N VAL A 6 1.85 -5.84 -4.45
CA VAL A 6 1.59 -4.54 -3.81
C VAL A 6 2.63 -4.27 -2.72
N GLY A 7 3.32 -3.14 -2.82
CA GLY A 7 4.16 -2.61 -1.76
C GLY A 7 3.35 -1.72 -0.83
N ILE A 8 3.50 -1.89 0.48
CA ILE A 8 2.89 -0.98 1.47
C ILE A 8 4.03 -0.33 2.26
N LEU A 9 4.16 0.98 2.12
CA LEU A 9 5.22 1.77 2.73
C LEU A 9 4.68 2.49 3.97
N GLY A 10 5.07 2.02 5.15
CA GLY A 10 4.72 2.63 6.44
C GLY A 10 4.19 1.62 7.45
N SER A 11 4.53 1.81 8.73
CA SER A 11 4.22 0.87 9.83
C SER A 11 3.12 1.33 10.79
N GLY A 12 2.23 2.19 10.31
CA GLY A 12 1.06 2.63 11.08
C GLY A 12 -0.10 1.64 10.99
N ILE A 13 -1.18 1.97 11.71
CA ILE A 13 -2.46 1.23 11.70
C ILE A 13 -2.99 1.07 10.27
N MET A 14 -2.94 2.14 9.48
CA MET A 14 -3.40 2.12 8.10
C MET A 14 -2.55 1.19 7.23
N GLY A 15 -1.22 1.22 7.35
CA GLY A 15 -0.33 0.32 6.60
C GLY A 15 -0.66 -1.15 6.86
N ALA A 16 -0.84 -1.55 8.13
CA ALA A 16 -1.21 -2.94 8.46
C ALA A 16 -2.60 -3.31 7.94
N GLY A 17 -3.57 -2.39 8.03
CA GLY A 17 -4.94 -2.62 7.53
C GLY A 17 -5.01 -2.73 6.01
N ILE A 18 -4.30 -1.88 5.27
CA ILE A 18 -4.26 -1.93 3.80
C ILE A 18 -3.58 -3.23 3.35
N ALA A 19 -2.51 -3.63 4.02
CA ALA A 19 -1.83 -4.90 3.75
C ALA A 19 -2.76 -6.11 3.95
N GLU A 20 -3.56 -6.11 5.01
CA GLU A 20 -4.55 -7.15 5.25
C GLU A 20 -5.59 -7.20 4.13
N VAL A 21 -6.14 -6.05 3.73
CA VAL A 21 -7.14 -5.98 2.64
C VAL A 21 -6.54 -6.51 1.33
N ALA A 22 -5.35 -6.05 0.96
CA ALA A 22 -4.69 -6.49 -0.27
C ALA A 22 -4.35 -7.98 -0.27
N ALA A 23 -3.81 -8.51 0.84
CA ALA A 23 -3.45 -9.91 0.95
C ALA A 23 -4.70 -10.83 0.92
N LYS A 24 -5.80 -10.43 1.57
CA LYS A 24 -7.08 -11.16 1.53
C LYS A 24 -7.71 -11.17 0.14
N ALA A 25 -7.50 -10.10 -0.64
CA ALA A 25 -7.91 -10.04 -2.05
C ALA A 25 -7.02 -10.90 -2.97
N GLY A 26 -5.96 -11.52 -2.45
CA GLY A 26 -5.12 -12.48 -3.17
C GLY A 26 -3.83 -11.89 -3.74
N HIS A 27 -3.50 -10.63 -3.42
CA HIS A 27 -2.26 -10.00 -3.87
C HIS A 27 -1.06 -10.44 -3.03
N GLU A 28 0.11 -10.52 -3.67
CA GLU A 28 1.39 -10.59 -2.95
C GLU A 28 1.67 -9.22 -2.32
N VAL A 29 2.01 -9.18 -1.03
CA VAL A 29 2.19 -7.93 -0.30
C VAL A 29 3.59 -7.82 0.29
N VAL A 30 4.26 -6.72 0.01
CA VAL A 30 5.55 -6.35 0.64
C VAL A 30 5.30 -5.22 1.63
N LEU A 31 5.32 -5.53 2.91
CA LEU A 31 5.27 -4.56 4.00
C LEU A 31 6.66 -3.99 4.23
N ARG A 32 6.85 -2.69 3.95
CA ARG A 32 8.11 -2.00 4.21
C ARG A 32 7.96 -0.98 5.32
N SER A 33 8.80 -1.14 6.35
CA SER A 33 9.01 -0.14 7.41
C SER A 33 10.45 0.36 7.42
N ARG A 34 10.75 1.37 8.24
CA ARG A 34 12.12 1.91 8.40
C ARG A 34 13.06 0.94 9.11
N GLN A 35 12.53 0.11 10.01
CA GLN A 35 13.29 -0.87 10.79
C GLN A 35 12.63 -2.24 10.65
N GLN A 36 13.41 -3.31 10.81
CA GLN A 36 12.88 -4.67 10.66
C GLN A 36 11.87 -4.98 11.77
N ASP A 37 12.19 -4.65 13.02
CA ASP A 37 11.30 -4.85 14.17
C ASP A 37 9.92 -4.20 13.99
N THR A 38 9.88 -3.01 13.37
CA THR A 38 8.61 -2.31 13.09
C THR A 38 7.87 -2.88 11.89
N ALA A 39 8.55 -3.55 10.95
CA ALA A 39 7.91 -4.30 9.86
C ALA A 39 7.31 -5.62 10.40
N ASP A 40 8.06 -6.34 11.24
CA ASP A 40 7.62 -7.58 11.86
C ASP A 40 6.41 -7.34 12.79
N ALA A 41 6.41 -6.21 13.51
CA ALA A 41 5.26 -5.79 14.32
C ALA A 41 3.97 -5.56 13.50
N MET A 42 4.08 -5.17 12.22
CA MET A 42 2.91 -5.07 11.34
C MET A 42 2.35 -6.45 11.00
N VAL A 43 3.21 -7.43 10.73
CA VAL A 43 2.79 -8.82 10.47
C VAL A 43 2.10 -9.38 11.71
N ALA A 44 2.66 -9.18 12.90
CA ALA A 44 2.01 -9.59 14.15
C ALA A 44 0.64 -8.92 14.36
N THR A 45 0.49 -7.66 13.95
CA THR A 45 -0.80 -6.94 14.00
C THR A 45 -1.82 -7.57 13.05
N LEU A 46 -1.39 -7.91 11.84
CA LEU A 46 -2.19 -8.57 10.82
C LEU A 46 -2.60 -9.99 11.26
N GLU A 47 -1.67 -10.79 11.78
CA GLU A 47 -1.94 -12.11 12.37
C GLU A 47 -3.03 -12.04 13.44
N LYS A 48 -2.90 -11.10 14.37
CA LYS A 48 -3.89 -10.89 15.44
C LYS A 48 -5.26 -10.48 14.91
N SER A 49 -5.29 -9.63 13.87
CA SER A 49 -6.53 -9.20 13.22
C SER A 49 -7.25 -10.38 12.55
N LEU A 50 -6.51 -11.17 11.77
CA LEU A 50 -7.05 -12.35 11.09
C LEU A 50 -7.50 -13.43 12.07
N ALA A 51 -6.70 -13.71 13.11
CA ALA A 51 -7.08 -14.66 14.16
C ALA A 51 -8.41 -14.26 14.82
N ARG A 52 -8.60 -12.97 15.13
CA ARG A 52 -9.86 -12.46 15.67
C ARG A 52 -11.04 -12.60 14.69
N GLN A 53 -10.80 -12.58 13.38
CA GLN A 53 -11.84 -12.83 12.38
C GLN A 53 -12.22 -14.30 12.32
N VAL A 54 -11.23 -15.21 12.44
CA VAL A 54 -11.46 -16.65 12.56
C VAL A 54 -12.27 -16.98 13.81
N ASP A 55 -11.88 -16.44 14.97
CA ASP A 55 -12.60 -16.65 16.25
C ASP A 55 -14.06 -16.18 16.18
N LYS A 56 -14.34 -15.19 15.32
CA LYS A 56 -15.70 -14.65 15.09
C LYS A 56 -16.46 -15.38 13.96
N GLY A 57 -15.88 -16.42 13.36
CA GLY A 57 -16.47 -17.14 12.22
C GLY A 57 -16.62 -16.30 10.96
N ARG A 58 -15.80 -15.26 10.79
CA ARG A 58 -15.82 -14.35 9.61
C ARG A 58 -14.78 -14.71 8.55
N LEU A 59 -13.87 -15.63 8.89
CA LEU A 59 -12.77 -16.07 8.05
C LEU A 59 -12.44 -17.52 8.41
N GLU A 60 -12.15 -18.37 7.43
CA GLU A 60 -11.68 -19.72 7.69
C GLU A 60 -10.20 -19.72 8.08
N ALA A 61 -9.78 -20.70 8.87
CA ALA A 61 -8.38 -20.84 9.29
C ALA A 61 -7.42 -20.98 8.10
N ALA A 62 -7.84 -21.73 7.07
CA ALA A 62 -7.07 -21.89 5.84
C ALA A 62 -6.90 -20.58 5.05
N ASP A 63 -7.95 -19.73 5.02
CA ASP A 63 -7.89 -18.43 4.35
C ASP A 63 -7.00 -17.44 5.10
N ARG A 64 -6.98 -17.50 6.44
CA ARG A 64 -6.00 -16.75 7.25
C ARG A 64 -4.58 -17.17 6.88
N ASP A 65 -4.30 -18.47 6.87
CA ASP A 65 -2.94 -18.97 6.65
C ASP A 65 -2.45 -18.59 5.23
N ALA A 66 -3.31 -18.76 4.22
CA ALA A 66 -3.03 -18.32 2.86
C ALA A 66 -2.85 -16.79 2.75
N THR A 67 -3.57 -16.00 3.54
CA THR A 67 -3.39 -14.54 3.58
C THR A 67 -2.01 -14.19 4.13
N LEU A 68 -1.58 -14.84 5.21
CA LEU A 68 -0.27 -14.61 5.83
C LEU A 68 0.88 -15.00 4.91
N GLU A 69 0.76 -16.11 4.19
CA GLU A 69 1.78 -16.58 3.23
C GLU A 69 2.06 -15.59 2.10
N ARG A 70 1.12 -14.68 1.79
CA ARG A 70 1.30 -13.64 0.77
C ARG A 70 2.04 -12.41 1.28
N VAL A 71 2.26 -12.28 2.58
CA VAL A 71 2.82 -11.07 3.19
C VAL A 71 4.30 -11.29 3.53
N THR A 72 5.16 -10.43 2.99
CA THR A 72 6.58 -10.35 3.36
C THR A 72 6.86 -9.02 4.04
N ALA A 73 7.54 -9.05 5.19
CA ALA A 73 7.97 -7.84 5.90
C ALA A 73 9.46 -7.55 5.71
N THR A 74 9.80 -6.29 5.51
CA THR A 74 11.19 -5.87 5.26
C THR A 74 11.45 -4.43 5.70
N SER A 75 12.72 -4.16 6.02
CA SER A 75 13.24 -2.80 6.19
C SER A 75 13.78 -2.20 4.88
N GLN A 76 13.97 -3.04 3.87
CA GLN A 76 14.74 -2.71 2.67
C GLN A 76 13.87 -2.07 1.59
N MET A 77 14.24 -0.86 1.13
CA MET A 77 13.48 -0.15 0.09
C MET A 77 13.49 -0.92 -1.24
N HIS A 78 14.62 -1.53 -1.61
CA HIS A 78 14.77 -2.28 -2.87
C HIS A 78 13.82 -3.48 -3.00
N ALA A 79 13.24 -3.97 -1.90
CA ALA A 79 12.24 -5.04 -1.95
C ALA A 79 10.95 -4.59 -2.66
N LEU A 80 10.73 -3.27 -2.80
CA LEU A 80 9.60 -2.69 -3.52
C LEU A 80 9.84 -2.57 -5.03
N ALA A 81 11.07 -2.80 -5.52
CA ALA A 81 11.49 -2.48 -6.88
C ALA A 81 10.62 -3.07 -7.99
N HIS A 82 10.00 -4.22 -7.74
CA HIS A 82 9.18 -4.94 -8.72
C HIS A 82 7.69 -5.02 -8.34
N CYS A 83 7.24 -4.20 -7.39
CA CYS A 83 5.81 -4.10 -7.11
C CYS A 83 5.09 -3.43 -8.28
N ASP A 84 3.86 -3.86 -8.56
CA ASP A 84 2.99 -3.25 -9.57
C ASP A 84 2.40 -1.94 -9.04
N LEU A 85 2.08 -1.92 -7.75
CA LEU A 85 1.55 -0.77 -7.02
C LEU A 85 2.31 -0.62 -5.71
N VAL A 86 2.70 0.60 -5.34
CA VAL A 86 3.18 0.92 -3.99
C VAL A 86 2.24 1.93 -3.35
N VAL A 87 1.67 1.61 -2.19
CA VAL A 87 0.81 2.51 -1.41
C VAL A 87 1.59 3.04 -0.21
N GLU A 88 1.86 4.34 -0.22
CA GLU A 88 2.49 5.08 0.86
C GLU A 88 1.46 5.45 1.94
N SER A 89 1.76 5.10 3.19
CA SER A 89 0.95 5.42 4.38
C SER A 89 1.85 5.70 5.60
N VAL A 90 2.73 6.68 5.47
CA VAL A 90 3.58 7.24 6.53
C VAL A 90 2.95 8.49 7.17
N VAL A 91 3.73 9.18 8.01
CA VAL A 91 3.33 10.43 8.67
C VAL A 91 2.83 11.45 7.65
N GLU A 92 1.80 12.21 8.04
CA GLU A 92 1.15 13.22 7.21
C GLU A 92 1.97 14.52 7.17
N ASP A 93 3.14 14.43 6.55
CA ASP A 93 4.10 15.52 6.34
C ASP A 93 4.53 15.54 4.86
N LEU A 94 4.40 16.70 4.21
CA LEU A 94 4.62 16.82 2.77
C LEU A 94 6.08 16.59 2.38
N GLU A 95 7.03 17.15 3.13
CA GLU A 95 8.46 17.01 2.83
C GLU A 95 8.89 15.55 2.96
N VAL A 96 8.42 14.87 4.02
CA VAL A 96 8.68 13.44 4.22
C VAL A 96 8.12 12.61 3.07
N LYS A 97 6.88 12.87 2.63
CA LYS A 97 6.29 12.13 1.52
C LYS A 97 6.97 12.42 0.20
N GLN A 98 7.28 13.68 -0.11
CA GLN A 98 8.01 14.02 -1.33
C GLN A 98 9.39 13.34 -1.38
N HIS A 99 10.13 13.32 -0.27
CA HIS A 99 11.39 12.59 -0.19
C HIS A 99 11.22 11.09 -0.46
N LEU A 100 10.20 10.46 0.13
CA LEU A 100 9.90 9.05 -0.12
C LEU A 100 9.45 8.77 -1.56
N PHE A 101 8.69 9.66 -2.18
CA PHE A 101 8.26 9.51 -3.56
C PHE A 101 9.44 9.63 -4.55
N ALA A 102 10.41 10.49 -4.26
CA ALA A 102 11.67 10.54 -5.01
C ALA A 102 12.49 9.24 -4.84
N GLU A 103 12.62 8.73 -3.61
CA GLU A 103 13.33 7.45 -3.36
C GLU A 103 12.61 6.26 -4.04
N LEU A 104 11.28 6.23 -3.98
CA LEU A 104 10.47 5.22 -4.68
C LEU A 104 10.60 5.35 -6.20
N HIS A 105 10.70 6.57 -6.72
CA HIS A 105 10.93 6.82 -8.15
C HIS A 105 12.24 6.18 -8.61
N ASP A 106 13.33 6.32 -7.85
CA ASP A 106 14.63 5.76 -8.18
C ASP A 106 14.68 4.23 -8.06
N VAL A 107 13.95 3.66 -7.08
CA VAL A 107 14.02 2.23 -6.74
C VAL A 107 13.04 1.39 -7.56
N CYS A 108 11.83 1.89 -7.82
CA CYS A 108 10.77 1.11 -8.45
C CYS A 108 10.93 1.06 -9.97
N SER A 109 10.59 -0.08 -10.56
CA SER A 109 10.56 -0.27 -12.02
C SER A 109 9.63 0.75 -12.67
N GLU A 110 9.92 1.21 -13.89
CA GLU A 110 9.17 2.28 -14.59
C GLU A 110 7.65 2.05 -14.64
N TYR A 111 7.22 0.79 -14.70
CA TYR A 111 5.80 0.41 -14.76
C TYR A 111 5.06 0.58 -13.42
N THR A 112 5.76 0.64 -12.30
CA THR A 112 5.17 0.71 -10.95
C THR A 112 4.33 1.97 -10.79
N ILE A 113 3.10 1.81 -10.30
CA ILE A 113 2.24 2.91 -9.89
C ILE A 113 2.59 3.29 -8.44
N LEU A 114 2.81 4.57 -8.19
CA LEU A 114 3.04 5.11 -6.84
C LEU A 114 1.76 5.78 -6.34
N ALA A 115 1.23 5.29 -5.24
CA ALA A 115 0.01 5.79 -4.62
C ALA A 115 0.29 6.30 -3.22
N THR A 116 -0.45 7.31 -2.78
CA THR A 116 -0.45 7.77 -1.39
C THR A 116 -1.84 7.58 -0.76
N ASN A 117 -1.86 7.20 0.51
CA ASN A 117 -3.04 7.14 1.38
C ASN A 117 -3.30 8.47 2.12
N THR A 118 -2.63 9.56 1.74
CA THR A 118 -2.84 10.89 2.34
C THR A 118 -4.32 11.28 2.35
N SER A 119 -4.75 11.95 3.43
CA SER A 119 -6.10 12.47 3.57
C SER A 119 -6.19 13.98 3.34
N THR A 120 -5.06 14.70 3.42
CA THR A 120 -5.06 16.17 3.41
C THR A 120 -4.07 16.80 2.44
N LEU A 121 -3.06 16.06 1.98
CA LEU A 121 -1.99 16.64 1.16
C LEU A 121 -2.32 16.55 -0.33
N PRO A 122 -1.94 17.56 -1.14
CA PRO A 122 -2.18 17.52 -2.57
C PRO A 122 -1.33 16.44 -3.25
N VAL A 123 -1.97 15.42 -3.82
CA VAL A 123 -1.28 14.30 -4.51
C VAL A 123 -0.33 14.77 -5.62
N ILE A 124 -0.66 15.88 -6.28
CA ILE A 124 0.18 16.44 -7.35
C ILE A 124 1.57 16.86 -6.85
N GLU A 125 1.70 17.28 -5.59
CA GLU A 125 3.00 17.65 -5.01
C GLU A 125 3.94 16.45 -4.89
N MET A 126 3.40 15.25 -4.63
CA MET A 126 4.16 14.00 -4.64
C MET A 126 4.42 13.49 -6.07
N ALA A 127 3.53 13.79 -7.02
CA ALA A 127 3.73 13.41 -8.43
C ALA A 127 4.90 14.18 -9.05
N MET A 128 4.98 15.48 -8.79
CA MET A 128 5.94 16.40 -9.42
C MET A 128 7.39 16.22 -8.99
N VAL A 129 7.66 15.43 -7.95
CA VAL A 129 9.03 15.06 -7.53
C VAL A 129 9.54 13.79 -8.22
N THR A 130 8.80 13.29 -9.21
CA THR A 130 9.15 12.10 -10.00
C THR A 130 9.19 12.46 -11.49
N ASP A 131 9.99 11.75 -12.28
CA ASP A 131 9.99 11.91 -13.75
C ASP A 131 8.86 11.14 -14.47
N ARG A 132 7.88 10.61 -13.70
CA ARG A 132 6.73 9.84 -14.19
C ARG A 132 5.43 10.23 -13.46
N PRO A 133 5.07 11.52 -13.43
CA PRO A 133 3.93 12.00 -12.65
C PRO A 133 2.58 11.42 -13.12
N GLU A 134 2.53 10.82 -14.31
CA GLU A 134 1.38 10.10 -14.86
C GLU A 134 1.13 8.73 -14.22
N LYS A 135 2.13 8.17 -13.52
CA LYS A 135 2.05 6.93 -12.73
C LYS A 135 1.86 7.18 -11.24
N VAL A 136 1.54 8.42 -10.84
CA VAL A 136 1.29 8.80 -9.45
C VAL A 136 -0.17 9.14 -9.22
N CYS A 137 -0.79 8.61 -8.17
CA CYS A 137 -2.17 8.92 -7.79
C CYS A 137 -2.40 8.83 -6.26
N GLY A 138 -3.62 9.10 -5.80
CA GLY A 138 -4.03 8.82 -4.43
C GLY A 138 -4.95 7.60 -4.36
N VAL A 139 -4.77 6.81 -3.30
CA VAL A 139 -5.63 5.68 -2.93
C VAL A 139 -5.91 5.80 -1.45
N HIS A 140 -6.99 6.50 -1.13
CA HIS A 140 -7.33 6.88 0.23
C HIS A 140 -8.30 5.86 0.84
N PHE A 141 -7.75 5.04 1.74
CA PHE A 141 -8.48 4.10 2.58
C PHE A 141 -8.96 4.77 3.86
N PHE A 142 -10.11 4.32 4.36
CA PHE A 142 -10.70 4.83 5.59
C PHE A 142 -10.37 3.93 6.79
N ASN A 143 -10.09 4.53 7.95
CA ASN A 143 -9.76 3.79 9.16
C ASN A 143 -11.04 3.23 9.84
N PRO A 144 -11.11 1.94 10.21
CA PRO A 144 -10.13 0.88 9.95
C PRO A 144 -10.34 0.21 8.59
N ALA A 145 -9.27 0.13 7.78
CA ALA A 145 -9.34 -0.30 6.39
C ALA A 145 -10.06 -1.66 6.17
N PRO A 146 -9.82 -2.72 6.99
CA PRO A 146 -10.51 -4.01 6.79
C PRO A 146 -12.02 -3.99 7.05
N ALA A 147 -12.57 -2.92 7.65
CA ALA A 147 -13.99 -2.80 7.97
C ALA A 147 -14.73 -1.80 7.07
N MET A 148 -14.00 -0.98 6.31
CA MET A 148 -14.57 0.05 5.45
C MET A 148 -14.68 -0.47 4.02
N SER A 149 -15.79 -0.17 3.35
CA SER A 149 -16.03 -0.58 1.96
C SER A 149 -15.70 0.51 0.94
N LEU A 150 -15.35 1.71 1.40
CA LEU A 150 -15.04 2.86 0.54
C LEU A 150 -13.54 3.05 0.44
N VAL A 151 -13.05 3.20 -0.78
CA VAL A 151 -11.72 3.69 -1.12
C VAL A 151 -11.88 4.84 -2.09
N GLU A 152 -11.24 5.97 -1.80
CA GLU A 152 -11.25 7.13 -2.68
C GLU A 152 -10.04 7.11 -3.61
N ILE A 153 -10.29 7.11 -4.92
CA ILE A 153 -9.24 7.22 -5.94
C ILE A 153 -9.07 8.69 -6.31
N VAL A 154 -7.95 9.28 -5.88
CA VAL A 154 -7.66 10.70 -6.13
C VAL A 154 -6.81 10.81 -7.38
N ARG A 155 -7.37 11.48 -8.40
CA ARG A 155 -6.71 11.71 -9.68
C ARG A 155 -6.04 13.10 -9.70
N PRO A 156 -4.70 13.21 -9.61
CA PRO A 156 -4.02 14.45 -9.94
C PRO A 156 -4.14 14.74 -11.44
N LEU A 157 -3.97 16.00 -11.83
CA LEU A 157 -4.02 16.43 -13.25
C LEU A 157 -3.04 15.66 -14.14
N THR A 158 -1.94 15.18 -13.57
CA THR A 158 -0.88 14.46 -14.28
C THR A 158 -1.20 13.00 -14.54
N ALA A 159 -2.07 12.36 -13.75
CA ALA A 159 -2.30 10.92 -13.80
C ALA A 159 -2.98 10.49 -15.11
N SER A 160 -2.39 9.48 -15.76
CA SER A 160 -2.96 8.87 -16.96
C SER A 160 -4.26 8.11 -16.65
N ASP A 161 -5.12 7.97 -17.66
CA ASP A 161 -6.32 7.13 -17.54
C ASP A 161 -5.94 5.69 -17.18
N GLU A 162 -4.87 5.15 -17.77
CA GLU A 162 -4.42 3.78 -17.50
C GLU A 162 -4.06 3.56 -16.03
N THR A 163 -3.36 4.51 -15.41
CA THR A 163 -3.02 4.47 -13.98
C THR A 163 -4.28 4.41 -13.13
N ILE A 164 -5.22 5.30 -13.39
CA ILE A 164 -6.46 5.40 -12.62
C ILE A 164 -7.33 4.15 -12.79
N GLU A 165 -7.48 3.63 -14.00
CA GLU A 165 -8.25 2.41 -14.24
C GLU A 165 -7.59 1.17 -13.63
N SER A 166 -6.25 1.07 -13.65
CA SER A 166 -5.54 -0.03 -12.99
C SER A 166 -5.75 -0.01 -11.48
N VAL A 167 -5.71 1.17 -10.86
CA VAL A 167 -5.91 1.33 -9.42
C VAL A 167 -7.37 1.14 -9.01
N LYS A 168 -8.33 1.60 -9.82
CA LYS A 168 -9.76 1.30 -9.60
C LYS A 168 -10.07 -0.19 -9.68
N ALA A 169 -9.36 -0.94 -10.53
CA ALA A 169 -9.53 -2.40 -10.60
C ALA A 169 -8.93 -3.12 -9.39
N PHE A 170 -8.00 -2.48 -8.67
CA PHE A 170 -7.41 -2.99 -7.42
C PHE A 170 -8.27 -2.67 -6.19
N ALA A 171 -8.85 -1.48 -6.12
CA ALA A 171 -9.61 -0.96 -4.98
C ALA A 171 -11.07 -1.42 -4.96
#